data_AF-A0A443Q8Z0-F1
#
_entry.id   AF-A0A443Q8Z0-F1
#
_cell.length_a   1.000
_cell.length_b   1.000
_cell.length_c   1.000
_cell.angle_alpha   90.00
_cell.angle_beta   90.00
_cell.angle_gamma   90.00
#
_symmetry.space_group_name_H-M   'P 1'
#
loop_
_entity.id
_entity.type
_entity.pdbx_description
1 polymer ?
#
loop_
_entity_poly.entity_id
_entity_poly.type
_entity_poly.pdbx_seq_one_letter_code
_entity_poly.pdbx_strand_id
1 'polypeptide(L)'
;PVWEQPVYGPISIKENVEVGRRVISIKASSGIPDNPTVFYTLIKGSTEQTNKRDTFYLSQRTDNGETYADIHVNYPLDYEKIQQYNLTVRVENNGIQQLASEATVYIILEDVNDEIPLFIEREQETVLEGMPPGTRVTQVEAVDRDGTYPNNKVIRVNIEF
;
A
#
# COMPACT_ATOMS: atom_id res chain seq x y z
N PRO A 1 -6.11 17.45 23.36
CA PRO A 1 -6.54 17.40 21.95
C PRO A 1 -7.56 16.29 21.73
N VAL A 2 -8.47 16.46 20.78
CA VAL A 2 -9.59 15.54 20.51
C VAL A 2 -9.72 15.35 19.02
N TRP A 3 -9.59 14.11 18.56
CA TRP A 3 -9.77 13.72 17.17
C TRP A 3 -11.24 13.73 16.76
N GLU A 4 -11.53 14.01 15.49
CA GLU A 4 -12.89 13.83 14.95
C GLU A 4 -13.33 12.35 15.03
N GLN A 5 -12.39 11.45 14.77
CA GLN A 5 -12.57 10.01 14.87
C GLN A 5 -11.31 9.36 15.46
N PRO A 6 -11.45 8.33 16.32
CA PRO A 6 -10.29 7.59 16.83
C PRO A 6 -9.64 6.69 15.77
N VAL A 7 -10.38 6.37 14.71
CA VAL A 7 -9.97 5.49 13.61
C VAL A 7 -10.43 6.08 12.28
N TYR A 8 -9.55 6.09 11.28
CA TYR A 8 -9.84 6.50 9.91
C TYR A 8 -9.59 5.34 8.95
N GLY A 9 -10.53 5.09 8.03
CA GLY A 9 -10.43 4.04 7.01
C GLY A 9 -11.32 2.82 7.27
N PRO A 10 -11.11 1.71 6.53
CA PRO A 10 -9.99 1.50 5.61
C PRO A 10 -10.03 2.42 4.40
N ILE A 11 -8.86 2.92 3.99
CA ILE A 11 -8.67 3.72 2.78
C ILE A 11 -7.98 2.83 1.76
N SER A 12 -8.61 2.60 0.60
CA SER A 12 -8.02 1.82 -0.48
C SER A 12 -7.20 2.73 -1.41
N ILE A 13 -5.96 2.34 -1.69
CA ILE A 13 -5.09 2.97 -2.69
C ILE A 13 -4.41 1.91 -3.53
N LYS A 14 -4.23 2.14 -4.82
CA LYS A 14 -3.44 1.24 -5.67
C LYS A 14 -1.98 1.26 -5.27
N GLU A 15 -1.26 0.16 -5.45
CA GLU A 15 0.17 0.12 -5.15
C GLU A 15 1.01 1.03 -6.05
N ASN A 16 0.61 1.19 -7.31
CA ASN A 16 1.33 1.99 -8.31
C ASN A 16 1.06 3.50 -8.21
N VAL A 17 0.53 3.99 -7.09
CA VAL A 17 0.37 5.44 -6.87
C VAL A 17 1.71 6.14 -6.78
N GLU A 18 1.78 7.35 -7.32
CA GLU A 18 3.00 8.15 -7.30
C GLU A 18 3.44 8.51 -5.88
N VAL A 19 4.76 8.53 -5.66
CA VAL A 19 5.36 9.11 -4.45
C VAL A 19 4.94 10.58 -4.32
N GLY A 20 4.55 10.98 -3.12
CA GLY A 20 3.97 12.29 -2.83
C GLY A 20 2.44 12.34 -2.99
N ARG A 21 1.78 11.23 -3.40
CA ARG A 21 0.31 11.18 -3.41
C ARG A 21 -0.25 11.32 -2.00
N ARG A 22 -1.14 12.29 -1.79
CA ARG A 22 -1.89 12.46 -0.54
C ARG A 22 -2.95 11.37 -0.35
N VAL A 23 -2.83 10.54 0.68
CA VAL A 23 -3.76 9.46 0.98
C VAL A 23 -5.01 10.00 1.68
N ILE A 24 -4.83 10.77 2.75
CA ILE A 24 -5.93 11.33 3.56
C ILE A 24 -5.49 12.63 4.22
N SER A 25 -6.47 13.47 4.54
CA SER A 25 -6.33 14.66 5.38
C SER A 25 -7.19 14.46 6.63
N ILE A 26 -6.58 14.51 7.81
CA ILE A 26 -7.27 14.35 9.10
C ILE A 26 -7.03 15.56 9.98
N LYS A 27 -7.93 15.79 10.96
CA LYS A 27 -7.75 16.86 11.94
C LYS A 27 -8.24 16.47 13.33
N ALA A 28 -7.82 17.27 14.29
CA ALA A 28 -8.19 17.22 15.69
C ALA A 28 -8.31 18.66 16.21
N SER A 29 -9.15 18.83 17.23
CA SER A 29 -9.21 20.07 18.01
C SER A 29 -8.20 20.02 19.15
N SER A 30 -7.70 21.17 19.61
CA SER A 30 -6.78 21.23 20.75
C SER A 30 -7.44 20.79 22.08
N GLY A 31 -8.77 20.86 22.16
CA GLY A 31 -9.54 20.72 23.41
C GLY A 31 -9.43 21.95 24.34
N ILE A 32 -8.79 23.02 23.89
CA ILE A 32 -8.61 24.28 24.63
C ILE A 32 -9.52 25.33 23.98
N PRO A 33 -10.42 25.98 24.75
CA PRO A 33 -11.25 27.07 24.23
C PRO A 33 -10.41 28.17 23.56
N ASP A 34 -10.85 28.63 22.39
CA ASP A 34 -10.25 29.72 21.60
C ASP A 34 -8.77 29.53 21.20
N ASN A 35 -8.26 28.31 21.25
CA ASN A 35 -6.90 28.00 20.83
C ASN A 35 -6.89 26.79 19.89
N PRO A 36 -6.79 26.96 18.57
CA PRO A 36 -6.81 25.84 17.63
C PRO A 36 -5.44 25.13 17.50
N THR A 37 -4.42 25.57 18.23
CA THR A 37 -3.04 25.10 18.05
C THR A 37 -2.89 23.63 18.45
N VAL A 38 -2.48 22.83 17.47
CA VAL A 38 -2.13 21.42 17.61
C VAL A 38 -0.90 21.09 16.77
N PHE A 39 -0.17 20.07 17.18
CA PHE A 39 0.99 19.54 16.48
C PHE A 39 0.79 18.05 16.24
N TYR A 40 0.90 17.64 14.98
CA TYR A 40 0.77 16.25 14.57
C TYR A 40 2.13 15.62 14.33
N THR A 41 2.25 14.35 14.72
CA THR A 41 3.40 13.50 14.43
C THR A 41 2.91 12.15 13.95
N LEU A 42 3.48 11.66 12.84
CA LEU A 42 3.31 10.29 12.41
C LEU A 42 4.29 9.41 13.18
N ILE A 43 3.76 8.48 13.97
CA ILE A 43 4.59 7.61 14.81
C ILE A 43 5.24 6.54 13.95
N LYS A 44 6.56 6.40 14.11
CA LYS A 44 7.34 5.34 13.51
C LYS A 44 7.20 4.06 14.33
N GLY A 45 6.50 3.08 13.79
CA GLY A 45 6.28 1.79 14.45
C GLY A 45 7.45 0.81 14.31
N SER A 46 7.22 -0.40 14.81
CA SER A 46 8.23 -1.48 14.89
C SER A 46 8.22 -2.44 13.70
N THR A 47 7.17 -2.38 12.86
CA THR A 47 6.96 -3.22 11.67
C THR A 47 6.78 -2.38 10.42
N GLU A 48 6.94 -2.99 9.25
CA GLU A 48 6.72 -2.30 7.97
C GLU A 48 5.28 -1.76 7.86
N GLN A 49 4.28 -2.56 8.28
CA GLN A 49 2.86 -2.18 8.33
C GLN A 49 2.59 -0.99 9.26
N THR A 50 3.41 -0.82 10.30
CA THR A 50 3.34 0.31 11.25
C THR A 50 4.33 1.43 10.91
N ASN A 51 4.72 1.55 9.64
CA ASN A 51 5.56 2.62 9.11
C ASN A 51 7.03 2.62 9.56
N LYS A 52 7.62 1.46 9.89
CA LYS A 52 9.04 1.35 10.29
C LYS A 52 10.02 1.92 9.26
N ARG A 53 9.70 1.89 7.96
CA ARG A 53 10.55 2.42 6.88
C ARG A 53 10.21 3.83 6.44
N ASP A 54 9.34 4.51 7.16
CA ASP A 54 8.82 5.83 6.76
C ASP A 54 8.19 5.76 5.35
N THR A 55 7.51 4.65 5.01
CA THR A 55 6.79 4.44 3.75
C THR A 55 5.73 5.52 3.52
N PHE A 56 5.15 6.02 4.60
CA PHE A 56 4.28 7.19 4.62
C PHE A 56 4.93 8.32 5.42
N TYR A 57 4.69 9.55 4.99
CA TYR A 57 5.07 10.76 5.72
C TYR A 57 3.85 11.64 5.98
N LEU A 58 3.98 12.52 6.98
CA LEU A 58 2.95 13.48 7.35
C LEU A 58 3.45 14.89 7.07
N SER A 59 2.62 15.70 6.42
CA SER A 59 2.82 17.14 6.27
C SER A 59 1.67 17.88 6.91
N GLN A 60 1.96 18.98 7.60
CA GLN A 60 0.94 19.80 8.23
C GLN A 60 0.52 20.94 7.30
N ARG A 61 -0.78 21.15 7.17
CA ARG A 61 -1.37 22.26 6.42
C ARG A 61 -2.33 23.02 7.32
N THR A 62 -2.16 24.33 7.45
CA THR A 62 -3.12 25.18 8.17
C THR A 62 -4.03 25.87 7.17
N ASP A 63 -5.33 25.80 7.40
CA ASP A 63 -6.37 26.38 6.54
C ASP A 63 -7.51 26.89 7.42
N ASN A 64 -7.91 28.16 7.22
CA ASN A 64 -8.94 28.84 8.03
C ASN A 64 -8.76 28.72 9.56
N GLY A 65 -7.50 28.69 10.03
CA GLY A 65 -7.17 28.58 11.45
C GLY A 65 -7.21 27.15 12.02
N GLU A 66 -7.56 26.15 11.21
CA GLU A 66 -7.48 24.73 11.57
C GLU A 66 -6.21 24.10 10.99
N THR A 67 -5.55 23.23 11.75
CA THR A 67 -4.39 22.48 11.29
C THR A 67 -4.80 21.07 10.91
N TYR A 68 -4.46 20.67 9.68
CA TYR A 68 -4.68 19.36 9.10
C TYR A 68 -3.37 18.59 9.04
N ALA A 69 -3.46 17.28 9.30
CA ALA A 69 -2.42 16.31 9.02
C ALA A 69 -2.72 15.61 7.70
N ASP A 70 -1.93 15.93 6.67
CA ASP A 70 -2.02 15.30 5.37
C ASP A 70 -0.98 14.16 5.31
N ILE A 71 -1.47 12.92 5.19
CA ILE A 71 -0.63 11.72 5.05
C ILE A 71 -0.35 11.48 3.57
N HIS A 72 0.91 11.25 3.23
CA HIS A 72 1.40 11.08 1.87
C HIS A 72 2.25 9.82 1.72
N VAL A 73 2.30 9.30 0.50
CA VAL A 73 3.20 8.20 0.12
C VAL A 73 4.64 8.74 0.01
N ASN A 74 5.60 8.12 0.69
CA ASN A 74 7.02 8.51 0.66
C ASN A 74 7.86 7.61 -0.25
N TYR A 75 7.52 6.32 -0.29
CA TYR A 75 8.21 5.32 -1.09
C TYR A 75 7.20 4.51 -1.91
N PRO A 76 7.62 3.95 -3.07
CA PRO A 76 6.77 3.06 -3.86
C PRO A 76 6.15 1.97 -2.99
N LEU A 77 4.87 1.71 -3.23
CA LEU A 77 4.12 0.66 -2.57
C LEU A 77 4.22 -0.61 -3.42
N ASP A 78 4.01 -1.75 -2.77
CA ASP A 78 4.16 -3.07 -3.36
C ASP A 78 3.23 -4.00 -2.58
N TYR A 79 2.17 -4.43 -3.26
CA TYR A 79 1.08 -5.23 -2.73
C TYR A 79 1.56 -6.63 -2.36
N GLU A 80 2.43 -7.23 -3.17
CA GLU A 80 3.06 -8.54 -2.95
C GLU A 80 3.87 -8.57 -1.66
N LYS A 81 4.49 -7.44 -1.29
CA LYS A 81 5.21 -7.28 -0.02
C LYS A 81 4.29 -6.98 1.15
N ILE A 82 3.43 -5.96 1.03
CA ILE A 82 2.63 -5.43 2.15
C ILE A 82 1.27 -4.93 1.66
N GLN A 83 0.23 -5.69 1.98
CA GLN A 83 -1.15 -5.40 1.54
C GLN A 83 -1.88 -4.36 2.40
N GLN A 84 -1.42 -4.12 3.64
CA GLN A 84 -2.11 -3.24 4.58
C GLN A 84 -1.17 -2.52 5.54
N TYR A 85 -1.54 -1.29 5.88
CA TYR A 85 -0.83 -0.45 6.86
C TYR A 85 -1.78 0.03 7.95
N ASN A 86 -1.26 0.08 9.17
CA ASN A 86 -1.94 0.58 10.37
C ASN A 86 -1.07 1.68 10.99
N LEU A 87 -1.28 2.90 10.51
CA LEU A 87 -0.49 4.07 10.89
C LEU A 87 -1.04 4.67 12.18
N THR A 88 -0.15 5.02 13.12
CA THR A 88 -0.52 5.76 14.33
C THR A 88 -0.15 7.23 14.17
N VAL A 89 -1.13 8.12 14.28
CA VAL A 89 -0.91 9.56 14.28
C VAL A 89 -1.13 10.07 15.69
N ARG A 90 -0.14 10.80 16.22
CA ARG A 90 -0.21 11.47 17.52
C ARG A 90 -0.46 12.95 17.32
N VAL A 91 -1.33 13.52 18.16
CA VAL A 91 -1.58 14.95 18.22
C VAL A 91 -1.29 15.47 19.63
N GLU A 92 -0.65 16.63 19.71
CA GLU A 92 -0.30 17.33 20.96
C GLU A 92 -0.84 18.76 20.90
N ASN A 93 -1.32 19.29 22.03
CA ASN A 93 -1.69 20.70 22.15
C ASN A 93 -0.59 21.52 22.87
N ASN A 94 -0.66 22.85 22.74
CA ASN A 94 0.27 23.77 23.41
C ASN A 94 -0.24 24.27 24.78
N GLY A 95 -1.06 23.47 25.48
CA GLY A 95 -1.59 23.84 26.79
C GLY A 95 -0.55 23.84 27.90
N ILE A 96 -0.91 24.41 29.07
CA ILE A 96 -0.08 24.37 30.28
C ILE A 96 0.20 22.92 30.71
N GLN A 97 -0.83 22.07 30.65
CA GLN A 97 -0.67 20.64 30.63
C GLN A 97 -0.68 20.21 29.17
N GLN A 98 0.49 19.82 28.66
CA GLN A 98 0.60 19.28 27.30
C GLN A 98 -0.14 17.94 27.26
N LEU A 99 -1.31 17.95 26.64
CA LEU A 99 -2.10 16.75 26.44
C LEU A 99 -1.80 16.18 25.06
N ALA A 100 -1.66 14.86 25.00
CA ALA A 100 -1.48 14.12 23.76
C ALA A 100 -2.59 13.08 23.59
N SER A 101 -2.98 12.82 22.35
CA SER A 101 -3.89 11.74 21.99
C SER A 101 -3.49 11.13 20.66
N GLU A 102 -3.90 9.90 20.40
CA GLU A 102 -3.55 9.14 19.19
C GLU A 102 -4.80 8.71 18.43
N ALA A 103 -4.67 8.59 17.11
CA ALA A 103 -5.66 8.01 16.23
C ALA A 103 -4.98 7.06 15.24
N THR A 104 -5.72 6.06 14.78
CA THR A 104 -5.23 5.05 13.84
C THR A 104 -5.75 5.31 12.44
N VAL A 105 -4.90 5.20 11.43
CA VAL A 105 -5.27 5.25 10.00
C VAL A 105 -5.00 3.89 9.37
N TYR A 106 -6.06 3.26 8.86
CA TYR A 106 -5.97 1.99 8.16
C TYR A 106 -5.95 2.22 6.65
N ILE A 107 -4.90 1.71 5.99
CA ILE A 107 -4.72 1.78 4.54
C ILE A 107 -4.66 0.35 4.01
N ILE A 108 -5.40 0.08 2.94
CA ILE A 108 -5.36 -1.19 2.21
C ILE A 108 -4.84 -0.90 0.80
N LEU A 109 -3.90 -1.72 0.34
CA LEU A 109 -3.41 -1.64 -1.03
C LEU A 109 -4.34 -2.43 -1.97
N GLU A 110 -4.61 -1.86 -3.13
CA GLU A 110 -5.22 -2.55 -4.26
C GLU A 110 -4.13 -3.05 -5.18
N ASP A 111 -4.15 -4.36 -5.43
CA ASP A 111 -3.31 -5.06 -6.40
C ASP A 111 -3.45 -4.46 -7.81
N VAL A 112 -2.31 -4.23 -8.45
CA VAL A 112 -2.20 -3.94 -9.87
C VAL A 112 -1.33 -5.03 -10.50
N ASN A 113 -1.84 -5.70 -11.54
CA ASN A 113 -1.07 -6.65 -12.35
C ASN A 113 0.16 -5.98 -12.97
N ASP A 114 1.29 -6.03 -12.27
CA ASP A 114 2.58 -5.51 -12.68
C ASP A 114 3.73 -6.53 -12.51
N GLU A 115 3.42 -7.72 -11.98
CA GLU A 115 4.31 -8.87 -11.96
C GLU A 115 4.28 -9.64 -13.30
N ILE A 116 5.46 -10.04 -13.77
CA ILE A 116 5.61 -10.81 -15.00
C ILE A 116 5.56 -12.30 -14.63
N PRO A 117 4.71 -13.13 -15.27
CA PRO A 117 4.66 -14.54 -14.95
C PRO A 117 6.02 -15.21 -15.18
N LEU A 118 6.54 -15.84 -14.13
CA LEU A 118 7.76 -16.64 -14.21
C LEU A 118 7.45 -17.93 -14.95
N PHE A 119 8.04 -18.09 -16.14
CA PHE A 119 8.07 -19.37 -16.83
C PHE A 119 8.97 -20.31 -16.04
N ILE A 120 8.41 -21.39 -15.50
CA ILE A 120 9.21 -22.46 -14.90
C ILE A 120 10.06 -23.07 -16.03
N GLU A 121 11.37 -23.15 -15.81
CA GLU A 121 12.35 -23.52 -16.82
C GLU A 121 12.03 -24.84 -17.53
N ARG A 122 12.35 -24.84 -18.82
CA ARG A 122 12.11 -25.88 -19.81
C ARG A 122 12.93 -27.13 -19.46
N GLU A 123 12.31 -28.31 -19.47
CA GLU A 123 12.99 -29.42 -20.14
C GLU A 123 13.08 -29.01 -21.61
N GLN A 124 14.27 -28.64 -22.05
CA GLN A 124 14.53 -28.31 -23.44
C GLN A 124 14.41 -29.61 -24.25
N GLU A 125 13.17 -30.02 -24.59
CA GLU A 125 12.97 -31.17 -25.46
C GLU A 125 13.53 -30.82 -26.83
N THR A 126 14.56 -31.59 -27.22
CA THR A 126 15.23 -31.43 -28.51
C THR A 126 14.36 -32.15 -29.55
N VAL A 127 13.60 -31.40 -30.36
CA VAL A 127 12.84 -32.00 -31.46
C VAL A 127 13.80 -32.35 -32.60
N LEU A 128 13.88 -33.62 -32.95
CA LEU A 128 14.61 -34.10 -34.12
C LEU A 128 13.84 -33.74 -35.41
N GLU A 129 14.56 -33.25 -36.42
CA GLU A 129 13.99 -33.04 -37.76
C GLU A 129 13.53 -34.39 -38.36
N GLY A 130 12.26 -34.50 -38.76
CA GLY A 130 11.67 -35.72 -39.33
C GLY A 130 10.48 -36.34 -38.59
N MET A 131 9.96 -35.69 -37.55
CA MET A 131 8.76 -36.16 -36.83
C MET A 131 7.47 -35.98 -37.67
N PRO A 132 6.49 -36.91 -37.55
CA PRO A 132 5.23 -36.82 -38.28
C PRO A 132 4.38 -35.62 -37.82
N PRO A 133 3.52 -35.07 -38.71
CA PRO A 133 2.55 -34.03 -38.35
C PRO A 133 1.66 -34.50 -37.19
N GLY A 134 1.42 -33.62 -36.21
CA GLY A 134 0.69 -33.91 -34.97
C GLY A 134 1.58 -34.30 -33.77
N THR A 135 2.90 -34.17 -33.88
CA THR A 135 3.81 -34.41 -32.76
C THR A 135 3.76 -33.26 -31.76
N ARG A 136 3.42 -33.57 -30.51
CA ARG A 136 3.37 -32.60 -29.40
C ARG A 136 4.80 -32.24 -28.97
N VAL A 137 5.17 -30.97 -29.08
CA VAL A 137 6.56 -30.51 -28.89
C VAL A 137 6.88 -30.15 -27.44
N THR A 138 5.94 -29.54 -26.72
CA THR A 138 6.13 -29.18 -25.31
C THR A 138 4.77 -28.80 -24.68
N GLN A 139 4.69 -28.83 -23.35
CA GLN A 139 3.60 -28.24 -22.58
C GLN A 139 4.23 -27.19 -21.65
N VAL A 140 3.87 -25.92 -21.84
CA VAL A 140 4.32 -24.85 -20.94
C VAL A 140 3.24 -24.61 -19.89
N GLU A 141 3.64 -24.57 -18.63
CA GLU A 141 2.80 -24.10 -17.52
C GLU A 141 3.37 -22.79 -16.99
N ALA A 142 2.52 -21.75 -16.97
CA ALA A 142 2.84 -20.47 -16.35
C ALA A 142 1.97 -20.34 -15.09
N VAL A 143 2.59 -19.98 -13.97
CA VAL A 143 1.90 -19.65 -12.72
C VAL A 143 2.02 -18.14 -12.54
N ASP A 144 0.89 -17.47 -12.63
CA ASP A 144 0.73 -16.08 -12.23
C ASP A 144 0.66 -16.01 -10.70
N ARG A 145 1.39 -15.07 -10.09
CA ARG A 145 1.41 -14.86 -8.63
C ARG A 145 0.56 -13.68 -8.19
N ASP A 146 -0.12 -13.00 -9.11
CA ASP A 146 -1.01 -11.89 -8.79
C ASP A 146 -2.03 -12.28 -7.71
N GLY A 147 -2.02 -11.51 -6.63
CA GLY A 147 -2.83 -11.74 -5.46
C GLY A 147 -4.28 -11.33 -5.69
N THR A 148 -5.09 -12.30 -6.13
CA THR A 148 -6.57 -12.31 -6.09
C THR A 148 -7.32 -11.37 -7.04
N TYR A 149 -7.19 -11.58 -8.35
CA TYR A 149 -8.27 -11.44 -9.36
C TYR A 149 -8.02 -12.49 -10.48
N PRO A 150 -8.98 -12.87 -11.36
CA PRO A 150 -9.09 -14.24 -11.93
C PRO A 150 -8.05 -14.67 -12.98
N ASN A 151 -6.86 -14.07 -13.00
CA ASN A 151 -5.81 -14.31 -14.00
C ASN A 151 -4.74 -15.34 -13.60
N ASN A 152 -5.01 -16.22 -12.63
CA ASN A 152 -4.33 -17.52 -12.52
C ASN A 152 -4.68 -18.47 -13.70
N LYS A 153 -4.76 -17.93 -14.93
CA LYS A 153 -4.90 -18.73 -16.13
C LYS A 153 -3.58 -19.45 -16.37
N VAL A 154 -3.59 -20.73 -16.08
CA VAL A 154 -2.66 -21.68 -16.69
C VAL A 154 -2.84 -21.56 -18.20
N ILE A 155 -1.93 -20.84 -18.88
CA ILE A 155 -1.92 -20.79 -20.34
C ILE A 155 -1.29 -22.10 -20.81
N ARG A 156 -2.12 -23.06 -21.19
CA ARG A 156 -1.66 -24.29 -21.86
C ARG A 156 -1.42 -23.96 -23.33
N VAL A 157 -0.17 -23.72 -23.69
CA VAL A 157 0.22 -23.60 -25.10
C VAL A 157 0.59 -24.99 -25.60
N ASN A 158 -0.23 -25.54 -26.50
CA ASN A 158 0.16 -26.71 -27.28
C ASN A 158 0.88 -26.21 -28.53
N ILE A 159 2.15 -26.57 -28.67
CA ILE A 159 2.88 -26.38 -29.92
C ILE A 159 2.83 -27.72 -30.65
N GLU A 160 2.07 -27.75 -31.74
CA GLU A 160 1.95 -28.88 -32.67
C GLU A 160 2.51 -28.44 -34.03
N PHE A 161 3.25 -29.33 -34.70
CA PHE A 161 3.65 -29.18 -36.11
C PHE A 161 2.69 -29.94 -37.03
#